data_AF-A0A098Q3N6-F1
#
_entry.id   AF-A0A098Q3N6-F1
#
_cell.length_a   1.000
_cell.length_b   1.000
_cell.length_c   1.000
_cell.angle_alpha   90.00
_cell.angle_beta   90.00
_cell.angle_gamma   90.00
#
_symmetry.space_group_name_H-M   'P 1'
#
loop_
_entity.id
_entity.type
_entity.pdbx_description
1 polymer ?
#
loop_
_entity_poly.entity_id
_entity_poly.type
_entity_poly.pdbx_seq_one_letter_code
_entity_poly.pdbx_strand_id
1 'polypeptide(L)'
;MSRKIIISIFLAMVLLLLGARWLAGSEPDQGERRHAMASLGERLFRDSTLSANRALSCSSCHEPSKAFTRDIAVPTLYGQRTGTRNAPSLLDLPYFTHFFWDGREERLDRAAVAAFTNQAEMAQPTMSAVIKAVSQRPDYRTRLKAAFGDERVDEERISNAIQAYLASVTTGRSRYDAFVAGNTTAMTTAERRGLDVFRGKAECSSCHTLNGTPAAFTDNRFHHSNVGIDRLTGKVGTTIESFKTKREQGIPVAELVLSDPDIAALGRFAISGQGSDLAAYRTPTLRNVTRTPPYMHDGSVRSVEEAIQREIYYRSLARGKPISLTAREQNDLYAFLHALDDLPNNAH
;
A
#
# COMPACT_ATOMS: atom_id res chain seq x y z
N MET A 1 -31.28 -32.19 56.54
CA MET A 1 -31.74 -31.03 55.74
C MET A 1 -32.71 -31.54 54.68
N SER A 2 -33.95 -31.04 54.63
CA SER A 2 -34.97 -31.57 53.70
C SER A 2 -34.56 -31.37 52.25
N ARG A 3 -34.84 -32.36 51.38
CA ARG A 3 -34.53 -32.37 49.93
C ARG A 3 -35.03 -31.08 49.22
N LYS A 4 -36.09 -30.45 49.76
CA LYS A 4 -36.63 -29.17 49.28
C LYS A 4 -35.69 -27.98 49.51
N ILE A 5 -34.95 -27.96 50.62
CA ILE A 5 -34.02 -26.86 50.97
C ILE A 5 -32.79 -26.89 50.05
N ILE A 6 -32.28 -28.09 49.72
CA ILE A 6 -31.13 -28.25 48.82
C ILE A 6 -31.49 -27.77 47.40
N ILE A 7 -32.69 -28.09 46.91
CA ILE A 7 -33.15 -27.66 45.58
C ILE A 7 -33.33 -26.14 45.53
N SER A 8 -33.89 -25.51 46.56
CA SER A 8 -34.05 -24.05 46.60
C SER A 8 -32.71 -23.30 46.66
N ILE A 9 -31.71 -23.81 47.38
CA ILE A 9 -30.37 -23.21 47.43
C ILE A 9 -29.68 -23.37 46.06
N PHE A 10 -29.82 -24.53 45.41
CA PHE A 10 -29.25 -24.77 44.08
C PHE A 10 -29.90 -23.87 43.01
N LEU A 11 -31.22 -23.69 43.06
CA LEU A 11 -31.93 -22.81 42.13
C LEU A 11 -31.54 -21.34 42.33
N ALA A 12 -31.37 -20.89 43.58
CA ALA A 12 -30.93 -19.54 43.91
C ALA A 12 -29.48 -19.27 43.45
N MET A 13 -28.57 -20.24 43.60
CA MET A 13 -27.20 -20.13 43.06
C MET A 13 -27.16 -20.09 41.53
N VAL A 14 -27.98 -20.90 40.85
CA VAL A 14 -28.06 -20.88 39.38
C VAL A 14 -28.65 -19.55 38.89
N LEU A 15 -29.67 -19.00 39.56
CA LEU A 15 -30.21 -17.67 39.25
C LEU A 15 -29.22 -16.52 39.55
N LEU A 16 -28.40 -16.63 40.60
CA LEU A 16 -27.31 -15.68 40.89
C LEU A 16 -26.18 -15.75 39.85
N LEU A 17 -25.83 -16.94 39.38
CA LEU A 17 -24.83 -17.14 38.32
C LEU A 17 -25.34 -16.70 36.94
N LEU A 18 -26.65 -16.87 36.66
CA LEU A 18 -27.30 -16.35 35.46
C LEU A 18 -27.46 -14.83 35.51
N GLY A 19 -27.75 -14.25 36.68
CA GLY A 19 -27.85 -12.80 36.89
C GLY A 19 -26.51 -12.07 36.86
N ALA A 20 -25.43 -12.70 37.34
CA ALA A 20 -24.07 -12.14 37.29
C ALA A 20 -23.57 -11.97 35.85
N ARG A 21 -24.04 -12.82 34.92
CA ARG A 21 -23.70 -12.77 33.50
C ARG A 21 -24.41 -11.64 32.75
N TRP A 22 -25.42 -11.01 33.37
CA TRP A 22 -26.17 -9.88 32.82
C TRP A 22 -25.67 -8.51 33.30
N LEU A 23 -24.83 -8.47 34.34
CA LEU A 23 -24.23 -7.23 34.86
C LEU A 23 -22.77 -7.01 34.41
N ALA A 24 -22.14 -8.02 33.81
CA ALA A 24 -20.93 -7.83 33.04
C ALA A 24 -21.35 -7.35 31.64
N GLY A 25 -21.12 -6.07 31.34
CA GLY A 25 -21.34 -5.55 29.98
C GLY A 25 -20.73 -6.50 28.96
N SER A 26 -21.51 -6.88 27.95
CA SER A 26 -21.05 -7.77 26.88
C SER A 26 -19.76 -7.21 26.30
N GLU A 27 -18.68 -7.99 26.28
CA GLU A 27 -17.49 -7.61 25.52
C GLU A 27 -17.94 -7.26 24.09
N PRO A 28 -17.46 -6.15 23.51
CA PRO A 28 -17.82 -5.79 22.15
C PRO A 28 -17.48 -6.95 21.22
N ASP A 29 -18.43 -7.30 20.35
CA ASP A 29 -18.25 -8.38 19.38
C ASP A 29 -17.00 -8.12 18.52
N GLN A 30 -16.37 -9.16 18.01
CA GLN A 30 -15.17 -9.03 17.18
C GLN A 30 -15.39 -8.08 15.99
N GLY A 31 -16.60 -8.03 15.43
CA GLY A 31 -16.97 -7.05 14.41
C GLY A 31 -16.87 -5.61 14.89
N GLU A 32 -17.43 -5.30 16.06
CA GLU A 32 -17.39 -3.95 16.64
C GLU A 32 -15.95 -3.49 16.93
N ARG A 33 -15.12 -4.39 17.49
CA ARG A 33 -13.69 -4.09 17.71
C ARG A 33 -12.94 -3.81 16.41
N ARG A 34 -13.22 -4.56 15.34
CA ARG A 34 -12.63 -4.30 14.00
C ARG A 34 -13.02 -2.93 13.45
N HIS A 35 -14.29 -2.54 13.57
CA HIS A 35 -14.74 -1.21 13.17
C HIS A 35 -14.10 -0.11 14.01
N ALA A 36 -13.98 -0.31 15.32
CA ALA A 36 -13.30 0.63 16.22
C ALA A 36 -11.81 0.79 15.87
N MET A 37 -11.10 -0.31 15.58
CA MET A 37 -9.71 -0.28 15.10
C MET A 37 -9.58 0.50 13.79
N ALA A 38 -10.45 0.25 12.81
CA ALA A 38 -10.45 0.99 11.55
C ALA A 38 -10.74 2.49 11.75
N SER A 39 -11.68 2.85 12.64
CA SER A 39 -11.98 4.25 12.95
C SER A 39 -10.82 4.95 13.67
N LEU A 40 -10.09 4.26 14.55
CA LEU A 40 -8.85 4.76 15.14
C LEU A 40 -7.78 4.96 14.07
N GLY A 41 -7.62 3.99 13.16
CA GLY A 41 -6.69 4.05 12.05
C GLY A 41 -6.96 5.23 11.13
N GLU A 42 -8.21 5.46 10.74
CA GLU A 42 -8.58 6.61 9.92
C GLU A 42 -8.23 7.93 10.61
N ARG A 43 -8.50 8.02 11.92
CA ARG A 43 -8.18 9.21 12.70
C ARG A 43 -6.68 9.49 12.67
N LEU A 44 -5.84 8.48 12.91
CA LEU A 44 -4.37 8.56 12.85
C LEU A 44 -3.90 8.94 11.45
N PHE A 45 -4.45 8.28 10.41
CA PHE A 45 -4.07 8.46 9.02
C PHE A 45 -4.26 9.90 8.52
N ARG A 46 -5.30 10.58 9.01
CA ARG A 46 -5.62 11.97 8.65
C ARG A 46 -5.01 13.01 9.59
N ASP A 47 -4.36 12.62 10.67
CA ASP A 47 -3.92 13.56 11.70
C ASP A 47 -2.60 14.25 11.37
N SER A 48 -2.68 15.46 10.81
CA SER A 48 -1.47 16.22 10.49
C SER A 48 -0.66 16.62 11.72
N THR A 49 -1.28 16.67 12.90
CA THR A 49 -0.61 17.05 14.15
C THR A 49 0.42 16.03 14.64
N LEU A 50 0.45 14.84 14.01
CA LEU A 50 1.44 13.80 14.25
C LEU A 50 2.70 13.94 13.39
N SER A 51 2.80 14.93 12.50
CA SER A 51 4.07 15.34 11.88
C SER A 51 4.77 16.42 12.69
N ALA A 52 6.11 16.51 12.58
CA ALA A 52 6.91 17.45 13.36
C ALA A 52 6.52 18.93 13.15
N ASN A 53 6.15 19.31 11.93
CA ASN A 53 5.67 20.67 11.60
C ASN A 53 4.15 20.80 11.63
N ARG A 54 3.43 19.73 12.01
CA ARG A 54 1.97 19.65 12.09
C ARG A 54 1.25 19.89 10.76
N ALA A 55 1.96 19.75 9.62
CA ALA A 55 1.44 20.05 8.28
C ALA A 55 1.17 18.81 7.42
N LEU A 56 1.77 17.66 7.75
CA LEU A 56 1.66 16.43 6.97
C LEU A 56 0.97 15.31 7.76
N SER A 57 0.13 14.55 7.08
CA SER A 57 -0.43 13.28 7.53
C SER A 57 -0.25 12.23 6.44
N CYS A 58 -0.65 10.98 6.69
CA CYS A 58 -0.63 9.95 5.65
C CYS A 58 -1.50 10.38 4.45
N SER A 59 -2.66 11.00 4.71
CA SER A 59 -3.56 11.51 3.67
C SER A 59 -3.01 12.69 2.85
N SER A 60 -1.95 13.35 3.33
CA SER A 60 -1.27 14.39 2.54
C SER A 60 -0.62 13.81 1.27
N CYS A 61 -0.22 12.53 1.30
CA CYS A 61 0.38 11.83 0.15
C CYS A 61 -0.52 10.71 -0.40
N HIS A 62 -1.39 10.13 0.42
CA HIS A 62 -2.24 8.99 0.07
C HIS A 62 -3.72 9.35 0.23
N GLU A 63 -4.34 9.93 -0.79
CA GLU A 63 -5.71 10.45 -0.69
C GLU A 63 -6.76 9.32 -0.82
N PRO A 64 -7.60 9.05 0.20
CA PRO A 64 -8.53 7.91 0.16
C PRO A 64 -9.47 7.93 -1.05
N SER A 65 -10.00 9.11 -1.41
CA SER A 65 -10.90 9.30 -2.57
C SER A 65 -10.24 9.03 -3.93
N LYS A 66 -8.91 8.94 -3.97
CA LYS A 66 -8.12 8.67 -5.19
C LYS A 66 -7.37 7.36 -5.06
N ALA A 67 -8.01 6.32 -4.54
CA ALA A 67 -7.38 5.02 -4.36
C ALA A 67 -6.05 5.10 -3.58
N PHE A 68 -5.97 6.00 -2.59
CA PHE A 68 -4.77 6.25 -1.79
C PHE A 68 -3.54 6.72 -2.59
N THR A 69 -3.75 7.34 -3.75
CA THR A 69 -2.72 8.07 -4.49
C THR A 69 -3.04 9.57 -4.53
N ARG A 70 -2.31 10.32 -5.36
CA ARG A 70 -2.62 11.70 -5.73
C ARG A 70 -2.29 11.91 -7.21
N ASP A 71 -3.02 12.84 -7.82
CA ASP A 71 -2.78 13.28 -9.20
C ASP A 71 -1.62 14.30 -9.26
N ILE A 72 -0.47 13.90 -8.71
CA ILE A 72 0.80 14.62 -8.73
C ILE A 72 1.93 13.60 -8.94
N ALA A 73 2.96 13.96 -9.69
CA ALA A 73 4.07 13.05 -9.98
C ALA A 73 4.78 12.59 -8.70
N VAL A 74 5.15 13.55 -7.86
CA VAL A 74 5.84 13.35 -6.59
C VAL A 74 5.24 14.26 -5.52
N PRO A 75 5.11 13.80 -4.27
CA PRO A 75 4.49 14.59 -3.21
C PRO A 75 5.42 15.68 -2.68
N THR A 76 4.81 16.71 -2.08
CA THR A 76 5.51 17.66 -1.22
C THR A 76 5.77 17.02 0.14
N LEU A 77 7.02 17.12 0.57
CA LEU A 77 7.61 16.47 1.72
C LEU A 77 7.86 17.47 2.88
N TYR A 78 8.37 16.98 4.01
CA TYR A 78 8.70 17.83 5.15
C TYR A 78 9.64 18.97 4.75
N GLY A 79 9.33 20.17 5.23
CA GLY A 79 10.09 21.38 4.88
C GLY A 79 9.83 21.91 3.46
N GLN A 80 8.67 21.59 2.87
CA GLN A 80 8.28 22.01 1.50
C GLN A 80 9.21 21.50 0.40
N ARG A 81 9.96 20.43 0.68
CA ARG A 81 10.81 19.78 -0.33
C ARG A 81 9.95 18.99 -1.30
N THR A 82 10.40 18.86 -2.53
CA THR A 82 9.78 17.95 -3.50
C THR A 82 10.38 16.56 -3.34
N GLY A 83 9.54 15.53 -3.27
CA GLY A 83 10.00 14.14 -3.25
C GLY A 83 10.57 13.68 -4.59
N THR A 84 11.06 12.44 -4.62
CA THR A 84 11.67 11.82 -5.82
C THR A 84 10.84 10.66 -6.37
N ARG A 85 9.83 10.21 -5.63
CA ARG A 85 9.00 9.06 -5.97
C ARG A 85 7.53 9.40 -5.95
N ASN A 86 6.79 8.79 -6.86
CA ASN A 86 5.35 8.73 -6.80
C ASN A 86 4.92 7.96 -5.55
N ALA A 87 3.91 8.48 -4.85
CA ALA A 87 3.32 7.81 -3.71
C ALA A 87 2.45 6.64 -4.24
N PRO A 88 2.86 5.38 -4.03
CA PRO A 88 2.09 4.25 -4.54
C PRO A 88 0.73 4.18 -3.86
N SER A 89 -0.25 3.57 -4.52
CA SER A 89 -1.53 3.26 -3.87
C SER A 89 -1.30 2.40 -2.62
N LEU A 90 -2.08 2.68 -1.57
CA LEU A 90 -2.18 1.83 -0.38
C LEU A 90 -3.35 0.85 -0.46
N LEU A 91 -3.96 0.70 -1.64
CA LEU A 91 -4.86 -0.41 -1.87
C LEU A 91 -4.07 -1.72 -1.95
N ASP A 92 -4.75 -2.85 -1.75
CA ASP A 92 -4.23 -4.16 -2.16
C ASP A 92 -2.94 -4.60 -1.43
N LEU A 93 -2.59 -3.96 -0.30
CA LEU A 93 -1.34 -4.20 0.45
C LEU A 93 -1.07 -5.68 0.82
N PRO A 94 -2.07 -6.52 1.16
CA PRO A 94 -1.84 -7.94 1.45
C PRO A 94 -1.24 -8.75 0.30
N TYR A 95 -1.29 -8.26 -0.94
CA TYR A 95 -0.65 -8.94 -2.07
C TYR A 95 0.85 -8.70 -2.18
N PHE A 96 1.41 -7.78 -1.39
CA PHE A 96 2.82 -7.44 -1.44
C PHE A 96 3.65 -8.19 -0.40
N THR A 97 4.80 -8.71 -0.83
CA THR A 97 5.80 -9.29 0.09
C THR A 97 6.92 -8.31 0.44
N HIS A 98 7.04 -7.23 -0.33
CA HIS A 98 7.99 -6.14 -0.12
C HIS A 98 7.28 -4.81 -0.33
N PHE A 99 7.55 -3.85 0.54
CA PHE A 99 6.94 -2.52 0.55
C PHE A 99 7.89 -1.45 0.00
N PHE A 100 7.30 -0.36 -0.49
CA PHE A 100 7.97 0.67 -1.28
C PHE A 100 8.47 0.19 -2.66
N TRP A 101 8.81 1.13 -3.52
CA TRP A 101 9.25 0.85 -4.90
C TRP A 101 10.57 0.05 -4.99
N ASP A 102 11.48 0.24 -4.02
CA ASP A 102 12.76 -0.49 -3.93
C ASP A 102 12.66 -1.74 -3.02
N GLY A 103 11.50 -2.00 -2.43
CA GLY A 103 11.29 -3.18 -1.58
C GLY A 103 12.13 -3.20 -0.30
N ARG A 104 12.49 -2.03 0.24
CA ARG A 104 13.40 -1.92 1.39
C ARG A 104 12.83 -2.42 2.73
N GLU A 105 11.54 -2.73 2.78
CA GLU A 105 10.85 -3.25 3.96
C GLU A 105 10.02 -4.47 3.55
N GLU A 106 10.03 -5.51 4.36
CA GLU A 106 9.30 -6.78 4.10
C GLU A 106 8.09 -6.94 5.00
N ARG A 107 8.00 -6.13 6.06
CA ARG A 107 6.92 -6.22 7.03
C ARG A 107 5.96 -5.04 6.92
N LEU A 108 4.68 -5.37 6.71
CA LEU A 108 3.62 -4.38 6.57
C LEU A 108 3.47 -3.53 7.84
N ASP A 109 3.63 -4.14 9.02
CA ASP A 109 3.50 -3.44 10.30
C ASP A 109 4.54 -2.33 10.48
N ARG A 110 5.76 -2.54 9.97
CA ARG A 110 6.82 -1.52 9.93
C ARG A 110 6.59 -0.49 8.84
N ALA A 111 6.21 -0.93 7.64
CA ALA A 111 5.92 -0.03 6.53
C ALA A 111 4.78 0.96 6.86
N ALA A 112 3.76 0.50 7.59
CA ALA A 112 2.59 1.30 7.98
C ALA A 112 2.92 2.49 8.90
N VAL A 113 4.04 2.45 9.62
CA VAL A 113 4.45 3.51 10.56
C VAL A 113 5.75 4.21 10.16
N ALA A 114 6.45 3.72 9.13
CA ALA A 114 7.76 4.23 8.71
C ALA A 114 7.77 5.74 8.40
N ALA A 115 6.69 6.27 7.83
CA ALA A 115 6.59 7.67 7.43
C ALA A 115 6.65 8.64 8.63
N PHE A 116 6.23 8.20 9.83
CA PHE A 116 6.26 9.03 11.02
C PHE A 116 7.67 9.55 11.31
N THR A 117 8.67 8.68 11.28
CA THR A 117 10.05 9.00 11.67
C THR A 117 10.96 9.34 10.51
N ASN A 118 10.54 9.10 9.27
CA ASN A 118 11.32 9.47 8.09
C ASN A 118 11.47 11.00 8.04
N GLN A 119 12.71 11.49 8.10
CA GLN A 119 13.01 12.93 8.11
C GLN A 119 12.68 13.63 6.79
N ALA A 120 12.46 12.88 5.72
CA ALA A 120 11.89 13.39 4.49
C ALA A 120 10.36 13.56 4.58
N GLU A 121 9.65 12.74 5.35
CA GLU A 121 8.18 12.65 5.30
C GLU A 121 7.49 13.37 6.46
N MET A 122 7.24 12.71 7.60
CA MET A 122 6.57 13.36 8.75
C MET A 122 7.55 13.81 9.84
N ALA A 123 8.82 13.40 9.75
CA ALA A 123 9.96 13.93 10.49
C ALA A 123 9.84 13.95 12.03
N GLN A 124 9.03 13.07 12.62
CA GLN A 124 9.08 12.88 14.07
C GLN A 124 10.47 12.34 14.46
N PRO A 125 11.05 12.80 15.58
CA PRO A 125 12.40 12.39 15.96
C PRO A 125 12.46 10.90 16.33
N THR A 126 11.37 10.35 16.89
CA THR A 126 11.27 8.93 17.26
C THR A 126 9.80 8.48 17.26
N MET A 127 9.56 7.17 17.19
CA MET A 127 8.21 6.63 17.43
C MET A 127 7.71 6.89 18.85
N SER A 128 8.61 6.97 19.84
CA SER A 128 8.24 7.38 21.21
C SER A 128 7.62 8.77 21.26
N ALA A 129 8.04 9.70 20.39
CA ALA A 129 7.41 11.02 20.29
C ALA A 129 5.97 10.93 19.76
N VAL A 130 5.73 10.06 18.78
CA VAL A 130 4.37 9.78 18.24
C VAL A 130 3.49 9.17 19.33
N ILE A 131 3.98 8.13 20.01
CA ILE A 131 3.27 7.44 21.10
C ILE A 131 2.87 8.43 22.18
N LYS A 132 3.80 9.31 22.60
CA LYS A 132 3.53 10.37 23.58
C LYS A 132 2.47 11.36 23.09
N ALA A 133 2.53 11.78 21.82
CA ALA A 133 1.55 12.71 21.25
C ALA A 133 0.13 12.09 21.21
N VAL A 134 0.03 10.79 20.91
CA VAL A 134 -1.24 10.04 20.91
C VAL A 134 -1.75 9.83 22.35
N SER A 135 -0.89 9.41 23.28
CA SER A 135 -1.29 9.07 24.66
C SER A 135 -1.80 10.27 25.47
N GLN A 136 -1.33 11.48 25.16
CA GLN A 136 -1.72 12.70 25.87
C GLN A 136 -3.12 13.20 25.51
N ARG A 137 -3.78 12.59 24.51
CA ARG A 137 -5.01 13.10 23.93
C ARG A 137 -6.26 12.30 24.33
N PRO A 138 -7.26 12.93 24.96
CA PRO A 138 -8.48 12.23 25.39
C PRO A 138 -9.25 11.54 24.25
N ASP A 139 -9.29 12.14 23.05
CA ASP A 139 -9.97 11.55 21.89
C ASP A 139 -9.33 10.22 21.47
N TYR A 140 -8.01 10.13 21.48
CA TYR A 140 -7.30 8.91 21.17
C TYR A 140 -7.47 7.84 22.23
N ARG A 141 -7.39 8.19 23.52
CA ARG A 141 -7.57 7.22 24.61
C ARG A 141 -8.94 6.54 24.55
N THR A 142 -10.01 7.30 24.30
CA THR A 142 -11.35 6.74 24.11
C THR A 142 -11.40 5.77 22.92
N ARG A 143 -10.78 6.13 21.79
CA ARG A 143 -10.74 5.28 20.59
C ARG A 143 -9.90 4.02 20.79
N LEU A 144 -8.78 4.11 21.50
CA LEU A 144 -7.95 2.97 21.88
C LEU A 144 -8.70 1.99 22.76
N LYS A 145 -9.42 2.50 23.77
CA LYS A 145 -10.26 1.67 24.64
C LYS A 145 -11.33 0.94 23.84
N ALA A 146 -11.97 1.60 22.87
CA ALA A 146 -12.95 0.97 21.99
C ALA A 146 -12.31 -0.08 21.06
N ALA A 147 -11.11 0.19 20.54
CA ALA A 147 -10.41 -0.67 19.58
C ALA A 147 -9.75 -1.91 20.24
N PHE A 148 -9.15 -1.73 21.42
CA PHE A 148 -8.26 -2.72 22.05
C PHE A 148 -8.65 -3.09 23.49
N GLY A 149 -9.72 -2.51 24.04
CA GLY A 149 -10.21 -2.78 25.39
C GLY A 149 -9.57 -1.93 26.50
N ASP A 150 -8.47 -1.22 26.21
CA ASP A 150 -7.77 -0.36 27.15
C ASP A 150 -7.10 0.85 26.45
N GLU A 151 -6.55 1.79 27.21
CA GLU A 151 -5.98 3.05 26.70
C GLU A 151 -4.47 2.99 26.38
N ARG A 152 -3.82 1.82 26.50
CA ARG A 152 -2.39 1.66 26.26
C ARG A 152 -2.05 1.98 24.81
N VAL A 153 -1.03 2.82 24.64
CA VAL A 153 -0.49 3.22 23.34
C VAL A 153 0.89 2.60 23.16
N ASP A 154 1.07 1.91 22.05
CA ASP A 154 2.37 1.46 21.56
C ASP A 154 2.39 1.50 20.02
N GLU A 155 3.55 1.25 19.45
CA GLU A 155 3.76 1.23 18.00
C GLU A 155 2.90 0.16 17.33
N GLU A 156 2.78 -1.02 17.95
CA GLU A 156 1.99 -2.14 17.43
C GLU A 156 0.51 -1.76 17.27
N ARG A 157 -0.10 -1.14 18.28
CA ARG A 157 -1.51 -0.72 18.22
C ARG A 157 -1.74 0.42 17.24
N ILE A 158 -0.79 1.35 17.12
CA ILE A 158 -0.84 2.39 16.08
C ILE A 158 -0.81 1.74 14.70
N SER A 159 0.14 0.83 14.47
CA SER A 159 0.29 0.10 13.22
C SER A 159 -0.95 -0.74 12.90
N ASN A 160 -1.45 -1.53 13.84
CA ASN A 160 -2.64 -2.37 13.69
C ASN A 160 -3.89 -1.53 13.39
N ALA A 161 -4.05 -0.36 14.01
CA ALA A 161 -5.16 0.53 13.71
C ALA A 161 -5.07 1.08 12.28
N ILE A 162 -3.90 1.57 11.86
CA ILE A 162 -3.68 2.04 10.47
C ILE A 162 -3.94 0.92 9.46
N GLN A 163 -3.41 -0.28 9.70
CA GLN A 163 -3.65 -1.45 8.85
C GLN A 163 -5.13 -1.85 8.82
N ALA A 164 -5.84 -1.79 9.94
CA ALA A 164 -7.28 -2.04 10.00
C ALA A 164 -8.08 -1.02 9.17
N TYR A 165 -7.68 0.25 9.20
CA TYR A 165 -8.28 1.27 8.33
C TYR A 165 -8.03 0.96 6.87
N LEU A 166 -6.78 0.72 6.48
CA LEU A 166 -6.43 0.38 5.09
C LEU A 166 -7.16 -0.89 4.63
N ALA A 167 -7.29 -1.91 5.48
CA ALA A 167 -8.04 -3.12 5.18
C ALA A 167 -9.57 -2.87 5.04
N SER A 168 -10.12 -1.87 5.75
CA SER A 168 -11.56 -1.56 5.73
C SER A 168 -12.02 -0.84 4.48
N VAL A 169 -11.09 -0.23 3.75
CA VAL A 169 -11.32 0.58 2.54
C VAL A 169 -10.80 -0.12 1.27
N THR A 170 -10.28 -1.35 1.40
CA THR A 170 -9.65 -2.09 0.32
C THR A 170 -10.53 -3.18 -0.31
N THR A 171 -10.49 -3.19 -1.64
CA THR A 171 -10.84 -4.25 -2.60
C THR A 171 -12.30 -4.64 -2.74
N GLY A 172 -12.88 -4.22 -3.86
CA GLY A 172 -14.03 -4.89 -4.46
C GLY A 172 -13.59 -6.10 -5.31
N ARG A 173 -14.56 -6.78 -5.93
CA ARG A 173 -14.27 -7.70 -7.04
C ARG A 173 -14.22 -6.90 -8.32
N SER A 174 -13.21 -7.14 -9.15
CA SER A 174 -13.13 -6.60 -10.50
C SER A 174 -13.97 -7.42 -11.50
N ARG A 175 -14.13 -6.91 -12.72
CA ARG A 175 -14.75 -7.67 -13.82
C ARG A 175 -13.93 -8.88 -14.21
N TYR A 176 -12.60 -8.77 -14.16
CA TYR A 176 -11.70 -9.90 -14.33
C TYR A 176 -11.94 -10.98 -13.27
N ASP A 177 -12.08 -10.59 -11.99
CA ASP A 177 -12.31 -11.54 -10.90
C ASP A 177 -13.63 -12.31 -11.07
N ALA A 178 -14.68 -11.64 -11.54
CA ALA A 178 -15.95 -12.29 -11.86
C ALA A 178 -15.83 -13.22 -13.08
N PHE A 179 -15.08 -12.82 -14.11
CA PHE A 179 -14.83 -13.62 -15.30
C PHE A 179 -14.09 -14.92 -14.99
N VAL A 180 -12.99 -14.86 -14.21
CA VAL A 180 -12.24 -16.07 -13.81
C VAL A 180 -13.02 -16.95 -12.83
N ALA A 181 -13.98 -16.38 -12.10
CA ALA A 181 -14.91 -17.13 -11.25
C ALA A 181 -16.06 -17.80 -12.03
N GLY A 182 -16.08 -17.71 -13.37
CA GLY A 182 -17.03 -18.41 -14.23
C GLY A 182 -18.14 -17.53 -14.84
N ASN A 183 -18.24 -16.25 -14.47
CA ASN A 183 -19.15 -15.33 -15.13
C ASN A 183 -18.55 -14.84 -16.46
N THR A 184 -18.69 -15.64 -17.51
CA THR A 184 -18.09 -15.38 -18.83
C THR A 184 -18.58 -14.07 -19.48
N THR A 185 -19.72 -13.53 -19.02
CA THR A 185 -20.29 -12.26 -19.47
C THR A 185 -19.79 -11.03 -18.70
N ALA A 186 -19.03 -11.20 -17.63
CA ALA A 186 -18.52 -10.09 -16.82
C ALA A 186 -17.53 -9.19 -17.56
N MET A 187 -16.75 -9.77 -18.49
CA MET A 187 -15.85 -9.04 -19.38
C MET A 187 -16.47 -8.86 -20.77
N THR A 188 -16.20 -7.72 -21.39
CA THR A 188 -16.56 -7.46 -22.78
C THR A 188 -15.70 -8.28 -23.75
N THR A 189 -16.08 -8.34 -25.03
CA THR A 189 -15.25 -9.02 -26.05
C THR A 189 -13.91 -8.32 -26.24
N ALA A 190 -13.85 -6.99 -26.11
CA ALA A 190 -12.60 -6.22 -26.19
C ALA A 190 -11.67 -6.56 -25.02
N GLU A 191 -12.20 -6.61 -23.80
CA GLU A 191 -11.45 -7.00 -22.60
C GLU A 191 -10.88 -8.40 -22.68
N ARG A 192 -11.65 -9.37 -23.20
CA ARG A 192 -11.15 -10.74 -23.41
C ARG A 192 -10.02 -10.80 -24.43
N ARG A 193 -10.14 -10.09 -25.56
CA ARG A 193 -9.03 -9.96 -26.52
C ARG A 193 -7.82 -9.26 -25.90
N GLY A 194 -8.05 -8.27 -25.04
CA GLY A 194 -7.01 -7.57 -24.30
C GLY A 194 -6.26 -8.49 -23.34
N LEU A 195 -6.97 -9.38 -22.65
CA LEU A 195 -6.37 -10.43 -21.83
C LEU A 195 -5.49 -11.37 -22.66
N ASP A 196 -5.92 -11.73 -23.87
CA ASP A 196 -5.11 -12.55 -24.78
C ASP A 196 -3.85 -11.81 -25.25
N VAL A 197 -3.95 -10.51 -25.55
CA VAL A 197 -2.78 -9.66 -25.87
C VAL A 197 -1.84 -9.58 -24.67
N PHE A 198 -2.36 -9.34 -23.47
CA PHE A 198 -1.61 -9.23 -22.21
C PHE A 198 -0.82 -10.52 -21.89
N ARG A 199 -1.43 -11.69 -22.12
CA ARG A 199 -0.79 -13.00 -21.92
C ARG A 199 0.20 -13.35 -23.03
N GLY A 200 -0.23 -13.13 -24.27
CA GLY A 200 0.48 -13.53 -25.48
C GLY A 200 1.40 -12.44 -25.97
N LYS A 201 0.99 -11.75 -27.04
CA LYS A 201 1.87 -10.88 -27.85
C LYS A 201 2.54 -9.75 -27.06
N ALA A 202 1.84 -9.15 -26.11
CA ALA A 202 2.41 -8.11 -25.26
C ALA A 202 3.24 -8.71 -24.13
N GLU A 203 3.06 -9.98 -23.75
CA GLU A 203 3.82 -10.73 -22.74
C GLU A 203 3.82 -10.08 -21.33
N CYS A 204 2.88 -9.17 -21.01
CA CYS A 204 2.82 -8.43 -19.74
C CYS A 204 2.69 -9.35 -18.53
N SER A 205 2.06 -10.52 -18.71
CA SER A 205 1.88 -11.52 -17.65
C SER A 205 3.17 -12.17 -17.13
N SER A 206 4.32 -11.91 -17.78
CA SER A 206 5.64 -12.38 -17.31
C SER A 206 6.07 -11.79 -15.97
N CYS A 207 5.70 -10.53 -15.70
CA CYS A 207 5.91 -9.88 -14.40
C CYS A 207 4.58 -9.59 -13.69
N HIS A 208 3.55 -9.20 -14.44
CA HIS A 208 2.21 -8.94 -13.89
C HIS A 208 1.37 -10.22 -13.90
N THR A 209 1.73 -11.16 -13.02
CA THR A 209 1.18 -12.53 -13.05
C THR A 209 -0.32 -12.58 -12.78
N LEU A 210 -1.00 -13.52 -13.43
CA LEU A 210 -2.44 -13.73 -13.29
C LEU A 210 -2.79 -14.77 -12.21
N ASN A 211 -1.85 -15.04 -11.31
CA ASN A 211 -1.96 -16.08 -10.28
C ASN A 211 -2.74 -15.58 -9.07
N GLY A 212 -3.51 -16.48 -8.45
CA GLY A 212 -4.33 -16.21 -7.26
C GLY A 212 -5.82 -16.05 -7.56
N THR A 213 -6.63 -16.06 -6.51
CA THR A 213 -8.07 -15.83 -6.58
C THR A 213 -8.50 -15.01 -5.37
N PRO A 214 -8.58 -13.67 -5.51
CA PRO A 214 -8.41 -12.89 -6.73
C PRO A 214 -6.92 -12.67 -7.08
N ALA A 215 -6.58 -12.41 -8.35
CA ALA A 215 -5.17 -12.36 -8.81
C ALA A 215 -4.47 -11.03 -8.44
N ALA A 216 -3.21 -11.06 -8.01
CA ALA A 216 -2.51 -9.85 -7.58
C ALA A 216 -1.93 -8.98 -8.72
N PHE A 217 -1.81 -9.51 -9.95
CA PHE A 217 -1.17 -8.83 -11.09
C PHE A 217 0.25 -8.31 -10.81
N THR A 218 0.99 -9.05 -9.98
CA THR A 218 2.39 -8.79 -9.68
C THR A 218 3.09 -10.13 -9.38
N ASP A 219 4.37 -10.21 -9.65
CA ASP A 219 5.25 -11.31 -9.20
C ASP A 219 6.00 -10.95 -7.90
N ASN A 220 5.83 -9.73 -7.38
CA ASN A 220 6.58 -9.15 -6.28
C ASN A 220 8.11 -9.14 -6.47
N ARG A 221 8.60 -9.29 -7.71
CA ARG A 221 10.03 -9.25 -8.03
C ARG A 221 10.42 -7.85 -8.48
N PHE A 222 11.73 -7.65 -8.64
CA PHE A 222 12.34 -6.40 -9.04
C PHE A 222 12.77 -6.48 -10.51
N HIS A 223 12.33 -5.51 -11.30
CA HIS A 223 12.61 -5.46 -12.73
C HIS A 223 13.04 -4.05 -13.15
N HIS A 224 13.83 -3.99 -14.20
CA HIS A 224 14.28 -2.74 -14.80
C HIS A 224 13.11 -2.06 -15.48
N SER A 225 12.74 -0.87 -15.00
CA SER A 225 11.73 -0.05 -15.69
C SER A 225 12.35 0.88 -16.74
N ASN A 226 13.67 1.09 -16.72
CA ASN A 226 14.39 2.10 -17.51
C ASN A 226 13.84 3.54 -17.41
N VAL A 227 12.86 3.77 -16.55
CA VAL A 227 12.40 5.11 -16.17
C VAL A 227 13.44 5.69 -15.21
N GLY A 228 13.81 6.95 -15.40
CA GLY A 228 14.78 7.63 -14.54
C GLY A 228 16.24 7.21 -14.71
N ILE A 229 16.56 6.12 -15.40
CA ILE A 229 17.96 5.65 -15.57
C ILE A 229 18.84 6.64 -16.34
N ASP A 230 18.25 7.40 -17.27
CA ASP A 230 18.95 8.46 -18.02
C ASP A 230 19.57 9.49 -17.07
N ARG A 231 18.99 9.67 -15.88
CA ARG A 231 19.57 10.51 -14.83
C ARG A 231 20.96 10.04 -14.47
N LEU A 232 21.26 8.75 -14.49
CA LEU A 232 22.57 8.22 -14.09
C LEU A 232 23.62 8.25 -15.20
N THR A 233 23.27 8.71 -16.41
CA THR A 233 24.18 8.75 -17.56
C THR A 233 25.49 9.48 -17.22
N GLY A 234 26.61 8.77 -17.34
CA GLY A 234 27.95 9.29 -17.05
C GLY A 234 28.29 9.48 -15.57
N LYS A 235 27.39 9.14 -14.63
CA LYS A 235 27.59 9.35 -13.19
C LYS A 235 27.23 8.16 -12.28
N VAL A 236 26.92 6.98 -12.83
CA VAL A 236 26.64 5.77 -12.04
C VAL A 236 27.68 5.56 -10.91
N GLY A 237 28.97 5.61 -11.25
CA GLY A 237 30.05 5.40 -10.28
C GLY A 237 30.06 6.44 -9.16
N THR A 238 30.02 7.73 -9.50
CA THR A 238 30.05 8.83 -8.52
C THR A 238 28.77 8.88 -7.68
N THR A 239 27.61 8.52 -8.24
CA THR A 239 26.35 8.37 -7.49
C THR A 239 26.45 7.23 -6.47
N ILE A 240 27.02 6.08 -6.85
CA ILE A 240 27.22 4.95 -5.93
C ILE A 240 28.18 5.31 -4.80
N GLU A 241 29.29 6.00 -5.10
CA GLU A 241 30.24 6.48 -4.08
C GLU A 241 29.59 7.48 -3.13
N SER A 242 28.87 8.47 -3.66
CA SER A 242 28.09 9.43 -2.86
C SER A 242 27.07 8.73 -1.96
N PHE A 243 26.34 7.76 -2.49
CA PHE A 243 25.41 6.94 -1.72
C PHE A 243 26.11 6.22 -0.56
N LYS A 244 27.23 5.53 -0.83
CA LYS A 244 28.02 4.81 0.19
C LYS A 244 28.50 5.76 1.29
N THR A 245 29.10 6.89 0.93
CA THR A 245 29.58 7.90 1.88
C THR A 245 28.45 8.40 2.79
N LYS A 246 27.27 8.72 2.22
CA LYS A 246 26.11 9.16 3.02
C LYS A 246 25.58 8.06 3.96
N ARG A 247 25.66 6.79 3.53
CA ARG A 247 25.29 5.63 4.36
C ARG A 247 26.27 5.42 5.51
N GLU A 248 27.57 5.60 5.27
CA GLU A 248 28.62 5.55 6.30
C GLU A 248 28.47 6.66 7.33
N GLN A 249 27.93 7.81 6.93
CA GLN A 249 27.54 8.92 7.82
C GLN A 249 26.26 8.63 8.63
N GLY A 250 25.66 7.45 8.46
CA GLY A 250 24.47 7.02 9.21
C GLY A 250 23.14 7.49 8.62
N ILE A 251 23.11 8.09 7.43
CA ILE A 251 21.87 8.55 6.82
C ILE A 251 21.03 7.35 6.33
N PRO A 252 19.77 7.20 6.75
CA PRO A 252 18.90 6.11 6.31
C PRO A 252 18.67 6.10 4.79
N VAL A 253 18.61 4.92 4.15
CA VAL A 253 18.29 4.80 2.72
C VAL A 253 16.95 5.47 2.42
N ALA A 254 15.95 5.29 3.29
CA ALA A 254 14.62 5.85 3.11
C ALA A 254 14.63 7.39 2.96
N GLU A 255 15.54 8.08 3.66
CA GLU A 255 15.70 9.52 3.56
C GLU A 255 16.42 9.91 2.28
N LEU A 256 17.53 9.24 1.96
CA LEU A 256 18.32 9.50 0.75
C LEU A 256 17.49 9.31 -0.51
N VAL A 257 16.76 8.19 -0.58
CA VAL A 257 15.92 7.86 -1.71
C VAL A 257 14.84 8.90 -1.94
N LEU A 258 14.28 9.52 -0.90
CA LEU A 258 13.21 10.52 -1.02
C LEU A 258 13.70 11.96 -1.22
N SER A 259 15.01 12.22 -1.07
CA SER A 259 15.58 13.58 -1.12
C SER A 259 16.66 13.78 -2.16
N ASP A 260 17.26 12.71 -2.68
CA ASP A 260 18.32 12.76 -3.70
C ASP A 260 17.85 11.98 -4.94
N PRO A 261 17.52 12.66 -6.05
CA PRO A 261 16.98 12.02 -7.25
C PRO A 261 17.97 11.09 -7.94
N ASP A 262 19.28 11.29 -7.77
CA ASP A 262 20.28 10.40 -8.35
C ASP A 262 20.35 9.10 -7.54
N ILE A 263 20.34 9.20 -6.21
CA ILE A 263 20.27 8.02 -5.34
C ILE A 263 18.93 7.28 -5.55
N ALA A 264 17.82 8.01 -5.72
CA ALA A 264 16.52 7.42 -6.00
C ALA A 264 16.50 6.55 -7.28
N ALA A 265 17.25 6.98 -8.30
CA ALA A 265 17.39 6.28 -9.58
C ALA A 265 18.22 4.99 -9.49
N LEU A 266 18.96 4.77 -8.39
CA LEU A 266 19.63 3.48 -8.15
C LEU A 266 18.60 2.34 -7.96
N GLY A 267 17.37 2.65 -7.55
CA GLY A 267 16.32 1.64 -7.35
C GLY A 267 16.71 0.59 -6.29
N ARG A 268 16.46 -0.68 -6.59
CA ARG A 268 16.74 -1.82 -5.71
C ARG A 268 18.23 -1.97 -5.37
N PHE A 269 19.14 -1.50 -6.23
CA PHE A 269 20.58 -1.48 -5.93
C PHE A 269 20.91 -0.79 -4.60
N ALA A 270 20.17 0.26 -4.23
CA ALA A 270 20.37 0.95 -2.95
C ALA A 270 20.13 0.03 -1.73
N ILE A 271 19.48 -1.12 -1.93
CA ILE A 271 19.18 -2.12 -0.91
C ILE A 271 20.10 -3.34 -1.07
N SER A 272 20.22 -3.90 -2.27
CA SER A 272 20.92 -5.16 -2.50
C SER A 272 22.41 -5.02 -2.77
N GLY A 273 22.86 -3.86 -3.27
CA GLY A 273 24.23 -3.65 -3.76
C GLY A 273 24.60 -4.44 -5.01
N GLN A 274 23.67 -5.19 -5.61
CA GLN A 274 23.92 -6.03 -6.78
C GLN A 274 23.75 -5.24 -8.06
N GLY A 275 24.73 -5.29 -8.97
CA GLY A 275 24.67 -4.54 -10.24
C GLY A 275 23.46 -4.89 -11.11
N SER A 276 22.96 -6.12 -11.03
CA SER A 276 21.73 -6.56 -11.71
C SER A 276 20.47 -5.86 -11.23
N ASP A 277 20.50 -5.22 -10.06
CA ASP A 277 19.37 -4.52 -9.44
C ASP A 277 19.44 -3.00 -9.64
N LEU A 278 20.42 -2.49 -10.39
CA LEU A 278 20.55 -1.08 -10.71
C LEU A 278 19.33 -0.60 -11.48
N ALA A 279 18.62 0.41 -10.97
CA ALA A 279 17.37 0.93 -11.55
C ALA A 279 16.24 -0.13 -11.65
N ALA A 280 16.31 -1.20 -10.85
CA ALA A 280 15.23 -2.16 -10.72
C ALA A 280 14.23 -1.71 -9.64
N TYR A 281 12.94 -1.93 -9.89
CA TYR A 281 11.86 -1.60 -8.98
C TYR A 281 10.90 -2.77 -8.85
N ARG A 282 10.22 -2.86 -7.72
CA ARG A 282 9.20 -3.89 -7.50
C ARG A 282 8.08 -3.73 -8.51
N THR A 283 7.66 -4.82 -9.14
CA THR A 283 6.47 -4.81 -10.01
C THR A 283 5.23 -4.42 -9.19
N PRO A 284 4.57 -3.28 -9.47
CA PRO A 284 3.35 -2.91 -8.77
C PRO A 284 2.20 -3.83 -9.16
N THR A 285 1.15 -3.87 -8.34
CA THR A 285 -0.12 -4.48 -8.73
C THR A 285 -0.74 -3.68 -9.88
N LEU A 286 -1.47 -4.35 -10.78
CA LEU A 286 -2.33 -3.70 -11.76
C LEU A 286 -3.80 -3.62 -11.32
N ARG A 287 -4.13 -4.08 -10.10
CA ARG A 287 -5.45 -3.80 -9.52
C ARG A 287 -5.64 -2.30 -9.42
N ASN A 288 -6.82 -1.83 -9.81
CA ASN A 288 -7.17 -0.41 -9.76
C ASN A 288 -6.21 0.51 -10.56
N VAL A 289 -5.42 -0.02 -11.50
CA VAL A 289 -4.33 0.74 -12.15
C VAL A 289 -4.84 1.97 -12.89
N THR A 290 -6.03 1.93 -13.48
CA THR A 290 -6.54 3.08 -14.25
C THR A 290 -6.99 4.23 -13.33
N ARG A 291 -7.12 3.95 -12.03
CA ARG A 291 -7.56 4.89 -10.99
C ARG A 291 -6.39 5.54 -10.25
N THR A 292 -5.15 5.16 -10.56
CA THR A 292 -3.95 5.59 -9.82
C THR A 292 -2.94 6.35 -10.68
N PRO A 293 -3.33 7.33 -11.53
CA PRO A 293 -2.36 8.18 -12.19
C PRO A 293 -1.68 9.13 -11.18
N PRO A 294 -0.49 9.67 -11.50
CA PRO A 294 0.36 9.31 -12.63
C PRO A 294 1.15 8.01 -12.36
N TYR A 295 1.81 7.48 -13.40
CA TYR A 295 2.39 6.13 -13.43
C TYR A 295 3.90 6.14 -13.28
N MET A 296 4.45 4.93 -13.06
CA MET A 296 5.86 4.65 -12.77
C MET A 296 6.29 5.11 -11.37
N HIS A 297 7.50 4.73 -10.97
CA HIS A 297 8.00 4.98 -9.62
C HIS A 297 8.25 6.46 -9.30
N ASP A 298 8.36 7.31 -10.31
CA ASP A 298 8.60 8.77 -10.20
C ASP A 298 7.40 9.62 -10.68
N GLY A 299 6.33 8.98 -11.15
CA GLY A 299 5.12 9.67 -11.60
C GLY A 299 5.31 10.48 -12.89
N SER A 300 6.36 10.20 -13.66
CA SER A 300 6.68 10.93 -14.89
C SER A 300 5.71 10.67 -16.06
N VAL A 301 4.96 9.58 -15.99
CA VAL A 301 4.05 9.13 -17.06
C VAL A 301 2.61 9.47 -16.69
N ARG A 302 1.87 10.18 -17.56
CA ARG A 302 0.59 10.80 -17.17
C ARG A 302 -0.64 9.93 -17.42
N SER A 303 -0.58 9.04 -18.41
CA SER A 303 -1.70 8.18 -18.78
C SER A 303 -1.29 6.71 -18.83
N VAL A 304 -2.27 5.82 -18.68
CA VAL A 304 -2.01 4.37 -18.74
C VAL A 304 -1.64 3.95 -20.16
N GLU A 305 -2.12 4.64 -21.20
CA GLU A 305 -1.72 4.43 -22.59
C GLU A 305 -0.24 4.75 -22.79
N GLU A 306 0.24 5.87 -22.24
CA GLU A 306 1.66 6.22 -22.25
C GLU A 306 2.49 5.18 -21.48
N ALA A 307 1.98 4.70 -20.33
CA ALA A 307 2.61 3.64 -19.55
C ALA A 307 2.73 2.33 -20.35
N ILE A 308 1.66 1.90 -21.03
CA ILE A 308 1.65 0.73 -21.92
C ILE A 308 2.71 0.89 -23.02
N GLN A 309 2.75 2.05 -23.69
CA GLN A 309 3.71 2.29 -24.77
C GLN A 309 5.15 2.22 -24.27
N ARG A 310 5.41 2.77 -23.08
CA ARG A 310 6.73 2.76 -22.45
C ARG A 310 7.16 1.35 -22.06
N GLU A 311 6.27 0.55 -21.48
CA GLU A 311 6.50 -0.86 -21.17
C GLU A 311 6.77 -1.68 -22.44
N ILE A 312 5.97 -1.50 -23.50
CA ILE A 312 6.19 -2.17 -24.80
C ILE A 312 7.56 -1.82 -25.36
N TYR A 313 7.96 -0.55 -25.31
CA TYR A 313 9.26 -0.09 -25.79
C TYR A 313 10.40 -0.76 -25.01
N TYR A 314 10.38 -0.70 -23.68
CA TYR A 314 11.47 -1.24 -22.88
C TYR A 314 11.57 -2.75 -22.95
N ARG A 315 10.45 -3.44 -23.02
CA ARG A 315 10.44 -4.89 -23.15
C ARG A 315 10.89 -5.34 -24.53
N SER A 316 10.60 -4.55 -25.56
CA SER A 316 11.17 -4.74 -26.90
C SER A 316 12.70 -4.66 -26.87
N LEU A 317 13.25 -3.69 -26.14
CA LEU A 317 14.71 -3.56 -25.95
C LEU A 317 15.28 -4.72 -25.16
N ALA A 318 14.69 -5.06 -24.01
CA ALA A 318 15.18 -6.10 -23.12
C ALA A 318 15.24 -7.48 -23.80
N ARG A 319 14.27 -7.78 -24.67
CA ARG A 319 14.23 -9.05 -25.42
C ARG A 319 14.97 -9.01 -26.76
N GLY A 320 15.47 -7.85 -27.20
CA GLY A 320 16.14 -7.67 -28.48
C GLY A 320 15.25 -7.80 -29.73
N LYS A 321 13.92 -7.81 -29.57
CA LYS A 321 12.95 -7.92 -30.68
C LYS A 321 11.74 -7.03 -30.42
N PRO A 322 11.25 -6.24 -31.40
CA PRO A 322 10.05 -5.43 -31.23
C PRO A 322 8.82 -6.24 -30.80
N ILE A 323 8.09 -5.71 -29.83
CA ILE A 323 6.69 -6.02 -29.55
C ILE A 323 5.87 -5.01 -30.35
N SER A 324 5.26 -5.45 -31.45
CA SER A 324 4.53 -4.56 -32.36
C SER A 324 3.03 -4.81 -32.27
N LEU A 325 2.33 -4.01 -31.45
CA LEU A 325 0.88 -4.09 -31.31
C LEU A 325 0.18 -3.18 -32.33
N THR A 326 -0.85 -3.69 -33.01
CA THR A 326 -1.78 -2.90 -33.81
C THR A 326 -2.57 -1.93 -32.93
N ALA A 327 -3.16 -0.88 -33.52
CA ALA A 327 -4.02 0.04 -32.78
C ALA A 327 -5.19 -0.67 -32.07
N ARG A 328 -5.76 -1.72 -32.70
CA ARG A 328 -6.80 -2.55 -32.07
C ARG A 328 -6.27 -3.30 -30.86
N GLU A 329 -5.11 -3.93 -30.95
CA GLU A 329 -4.51 -4.67 -29.83
C GLU A 329 -4.16 -3.74 -28.66
N GLN A 330 -3.70 -2.51 -28.94
CA GLN A 330 -3.46 -1.50 -27.89
C GLN A 330 -4.76 -1.10 -27.19
N ASN A 331 -5.83 -0.85 -27.94
CA ASN A 331 -7.15 -0.52 -27.37
C ASN A 331 -7.76 -1.69 -26.59
N ASP A 332 -7.62 -2.92 -27.09
CA ASP A 332 -8.08 -4.12 -26.39
C ASP A 332 -7.30 -4.30 -25.07
N LEU A 333 -5.97 -4.12 -25.09
CA LEU A 333 -5.13 -4.16 -23.88
C LEU A 333 -5.54 -3.08 -22.87
N TYR A 334 -5.80 -1.86 -23.31
CA TYR A 334 -6.34 -0.79 -22.47
C TYR A 334 -7.69 -1.18 -21.85
N ALA A 335 -8.61 -1.72 -22.65
CA ALA A 335 -9.90 -2.20 -22.15
C ALA A 335 -9.73 -3.29 -21.08
N PHE A 336 -8.76 -4.20 -21.25
CA PHE A 336 -8.45 -5.21 -20.24
C PHE A 336 -7.95 -4.60 -18.93
N LEU A 337 -7.10 -3.57 -18.95
CA LEU A 337 -6.65 -2.91 -17.71
C LEU A 337 -7.83 -2.27 -16.95
N HIS A 338 -8.82 -1.71 -17.65
CA HIS A 338 -10.09 -1.25 -17.06
C HIS A 338 -10.97 -2.37 -16.50
N ALA A 339 -10.74 -3.63 -16.87
CA ALA A 339 -11.43 -4.76 -16.25
C ALA A 339 -10.78 -5.20 -14.92
N LEU A 340 -9.61 -4.63 -14.57
CA LEU A 340 -8.88 -4.90 -13.32
C LEU A 340 -9.25 -3.94 -12.20
N ASP A 341 -9.99 -2.87 -12.50
CA ASP A 341 -10.51 -1.97 -11.48
C ASP A 341 -11.68 -2.62 -10.74
N ASP A 342 -11.79 -2.28 -9.46
CA ASP A 342 -12.90 -2.72 -8.64
C ASP A 342 -14.23 -2.24 -9.24
N LEU A 343 -15.25 -3.11 -9.23
CA LEU A 343 -16.57 -2.73 -9.67
C LEU A 343 -17.07 -1.52 -8.87
N PRO A 344 -17.68 -0.51 -9.53
CA PRO A 344 -18.34 0.58 -8.85
C PRO A 344 -19.61 0.04 -8.20
N ASN A 345 -19.47 -0.58 -7.03
CA ASN A 345 -20.49 -0.89 -6.02
C ASN A 345 -19.88 -1.87 -5.01
N ASN A 346 -19.12 -1.32 -4.06
CA ASN A 346 -18.89 -1.86 -2.72
C ASN A 346 -18.34 -0.70 -1.87
N ALA A 347 -19.26 0.18 -1.44
CA ALA A 347 -19.15 1.19 -0.39
C ALA A 347 -17.82 1.96 -0.19
N HIS A 348 -17.89 3.29 -0.30
CA HIS A 348 -17.19 4.17 0.62
C HIS A 348 -18.21 4.81 1.55
#